data_AF-A0A6N6SXE7-F1
#
_entry.id   AF-A0A6N6SXE7-F1
#
_cell.length_a   1.000
_cell.length_b   1.000
_cell.length_c   1.000
_cell.angle_alpha   90.00
_cell.angle_beta   90.00
_cell.angle_gamma   90.00
#
_symmetry.space_group_name_H-M   'P 1'
#
loop_
_entity.id
_entity.type
_entity.pdbx_description
1 polymer ?
#
loop_
_entity_poly.entity_id
_entity_poly.type
_entity_poly.pdbx_seq_one_letter_code
_entity_poly.pdbx_strand_id
1 'polypeptide(L)'
;MRTYLITYDLASPARHSLSSAIMQLGDAWARPLENTWYVQTSERPGVLEQRLKDHLDSEDGLLIQQVESNAVMLNTALRWFKKRRQDAAGPATNVVAFPVPALPEAKAA
;
A
#
# COMPACT_ATOMS: atom_id res chain seq x y z
N MET A 1 -15.29 9.63 -1.48
CA MET A 1 -14.20 8.64 -1.62
C MET A 1 -14.72 7.49 -2.46
N ARG A 2 -13.96 7.04 -3.45
CA ARG A 2 -14.33 5.93 -4.33
C ARG A 2 -13.32 4.80 -4.17
N THR A 3 -13.77 3.57 -4.35
CA THR A 3 -12.91 2.39 -4.41
C THR A 3 -12.76 1.97 -5.86
N TYR A 4 -11.52 1.81 -6.30
CA TYR A 4 -11.21 1.25 -7.61
C TYR A 4 -10.53 -0.10 -7.45
N LEU A 5 -11.00 -1.07 -8.23
CA LEU A 5 -10.28 -2.28 -8.55
C LEU A 5 -9.29 -1.94 -9.68
N ILE A 6 -8.02 -2.18 -9.44
CA ILE A 6 -6.94 -2.02 -10.42
C ILE A 6 -6.31 -3.39 -10.61
N THR A 7 -6.39 -3.93 -11.82
CA THR A 7 -5.76 -5.18 -12.19
C THR A 7 -4.88 -4.96 -13.40
N TYR A 8 -3.75 -5.64 -13.46
CA TYR A 8 -2.84 -5.54 -14.60
C TYR A 8 -2.34 -6.92 -15.05
N ASP A 9 -1.84 -6.95 -16.27
CA ASP A 9 -1.08 -8.07 -16.81
C ASP A 9 0.16 -7.51 -17.48
N LEU A 10 1.35 -7.97 -17.09
CA LEU A 10 2.62 -7.42 -17.58
C LEU A 10 3.31 -8.44 -18.46
N ALA A 11 3.66 -8.05 -19.68
CA ALA A 11 4.40 -8.90 -20.61
C ALA A 11 5.85 -9.12 -20.15
N SER A 12 6.42 -8.13 -19.44
CA SER A 12 7.77 -8.20 -18.86
C SER A 12 7.75 -8.02 -17.33
N PRO A 13 8.75 -8.53 -16.59
CA PRO A 13 8.79 -8.42 -15.13
C PRO A 13 9.20 -7.02 -14.64
N ALA A 14 8.42 -5.98 -14.95
CA ALA A 14 8.59 -4.60 -14.44
C ALA A 14 7.74 -4.29 -13.17
N ARG A 15 7.51 -5.30 -12.32
CA ARG A 15 6.48 -5.29 -11.26
C ARG A 15 6.67 -4.23 -10.15
N HIS A 16 7.92 -3.85 -9.85
CA HIS A 16 8.23 -3.01 -8.68
C HIS A 16 7.85 -1.54 -8.87
N SER A 17 8.03 -1.02 -10.08
CA SER A 17 7.74 0.37 -10.43
C SER A 17 6.23 0.63 -10.36
N LEU A 18 5.44 -0.22 -11.04
CA LEU A 18 3.98 -0.12 -11.06
C LEU A 18 3.36 -0.31 -9.66
N SER A 19 3.82 -1.30 -8.89
CA SER A 19 3.33 -1.52 -7.52
C SER A 19 3.56 -0.28 -6.63
N SER A 20 4.74 0.34 -6.73
CA SER A 20 5.06 1.55 -5.98
C SER A 20 4.19 2.73 -6.42
N ALA A 21 3.91 2.86 -7.71
CA ALA A 21 3.00 3.88 -8.23
C ALA A 21 1.58 3.71 -7.69
N ILE A 22 1.03 2.49 -7.72
CA ILE A 22 -0.33 2.20 -7.20
C ILE A 22 -0.45 2.55 -5.71
N MET A 23 0.57 2.24 -4.90
CA MET A 23 0.59 2.59 -3.47
C MET A 23 0.51 4.10 -3.20
N GLN A 24 0.89 4.94 -4.17
CA GLN A 24 0.91 6.40 -4.04
C GLN A 24 -0.38 7.09 -4.53
N LEU A 25 -1.23 6.41 -5.30
CA LEU A 25 -2.43 6.97 -5.95
C LEU A 25 -3.55 7.39 -4.98
N GLY A 26 -3.65 6.71 -3.85
CA GLY A 26 -4.79 6.84 -2.94
C GLY A 26 -4.41 7.07 -1.49
N ASP A 27 -5.44 7.31 -0.68
CA ASP A 27 -5.33 7.42 0.78
C ASP A 27 -5.16 6.05 1.43
N ALA A 28 -5.73 5.02 0.82
CA ALA A 28 -5.59 3.64 1.24
C ALA A 28 -5.58 2.68 0.05
N TRP A 29 -4.92 1.54 0.22
CA TRP A 29 -4.85 0.49 -0.79
C TRP A 29 -4.82 -0.89 -0.12
N ALA A 30 -5.24 -1.92 -0.85
CA ALA A 30 -5.14 -3.31 -0.47
C ALA A 30 -4.73 -4.15 -1.69
N ARG A 31 -3.93 -5.19 -1.48
CA ARG A 31 -3.46 -6.10 -2.54
C ARG A 31 -3.84 -7.54 -2.21
N PRO A 32 -5.07 -7.98 -2.51
CA PRO A 32 -5.54 -9.33 -2.17
C PRO A 32 -4.93 -10.43 -3.06
N LEU A 33 -4.53 -10.10 -4.30
CA LEU A 33 -3.86 -11.02 -5.23
C LEU A 33 -2.64 -10.33 -5.82
N GLU A 34 -1.75 -11.09 -6.46
CA GLU A 34 -0.48 -10.56 -6.94
C GLU A 34 -0.65 -9.38 -7.91
N ASN A 35 -1.56 -9.47 -8.86
CA ASN A 35 -1.78 -8.44 -9.89
C ASN A 35 -3.05 -7.61 -9.65
N THR A 36 -3.73 -7.76 -8.51
CA THR A 36 -5.02 -7.13 -8.23
C THR A 36 -4.94 -6.26 -7.00
N TRP A 37 -5.41 -5.03 -7.14
CA TRP A 37 -5.33 -3.98 -6.14
C TRP A 37 -6.70 -3.35 -5.94
N TYR A 38 -7.00 -2.98 -4.71
CA TYR A 38 -8.06 -2.05 -4.37
C TYR A 38 -7.43 -0.75 -3.93
N VAL A 39 -7.90 0.39 -4.45
CA VAL A 39 -7.40 1.72 -4.11
C VAL A 39 -8.56 2.63 -3.75
N GLN A 40 -8.47 3.27 -2.58
CA GLN A 40 -9.40 4.31 -2.14
C GLN A 40 -8.81 5.68 -2.42
N THR A 41 -9.52 6.47 -3.22
CA THR A 41 -9.08 7.83 -3.60
C THR A 41 -10.29 8.72 -3.90
N SER A 42 -10.08 10.04 -3.89
CA SER A 42 -11.03 11.03 -4.39
C SER A 42 -10.86 11.31 -5.89
N GLU A 43 -9.78 10.82 -6.50
CA GLU A 43 -9.45 11.04 -7.91
C GLU A 43 -10.38 10.28 -8.87
N ARG A 44 -10.43 10.78 -10.12
CA ARG A 44 -11.20 10.20 -11.21
C ARG A 44 -10.39 9.12 -11.93
N PRO A 45 -11.03 8.13 -12.59
CA PRO A 45 -10.32 7.02 -13.23
C PRO A 45 -9.31 7.48 -14.29
N GLY A 46 -9.62 8.51 -15.09
CA GLY A 46 -8.68 9.02 -16.09
C GLY A 46 -7.39 9.62 -15.50
N VAL A 47 -7.43 10.13 -14.26
CA VAL A 47 -6.22 10.61 -13.58
C VAL A 47 -5.37 9.43 -13.10
N LEU A 48 -6.01 8.36 -12.62
CA LEU A 48 -5.33 7.12 -12.22
C LEU A 48 -4.66 6.47 -13.43
N GLU A 49 -5.38 6.36 -14.56
CA GLU A 49 -4.85 5.86 -15.83
C GLU A 49 -3.61 6.64 -16.28
N GLN A 50 -3.72 7.98 -16.35
CA GLN A 50 -2.60 8.83 -16.77
C GLN A 50 -1.35 8.63 -15.91
N ARG A 51 -1.50 8.49 -14.59
CA ARG A 51 -0.37 8.25 -13.69
C ARG A 51 0.24 6.86 -13.81
N LEU A 52 -0.56 5.85 -14.11
CA LEU A 52 -0.08 4.47 -14.25
C LEU A 52 0.50 4.18 -15.63
N LYS A 53 0.07 4.93 -16.65
CA LYS A 53 0.51 4.76 -18.05
C LYS A 53 2.02 4.83 -18.23
N ASP A 54 2.70 5.71 -17.49
CA ASP A 54 4.17 5.86 -17.57
C ASP A 54 4.95 4.64 -17.03
N HIS A 55 4.25 3.69 -16.42
CA HIS A 55 4.79 2.45 -15.87
C HIS A 55 4.41 1.21 -16.69
N LEU A 56 3.81 1.38 -17.87
CA LEU A 56 3.29 0.30 -18.72
C LEU A 56 3.89 0.39 -20.12
N ASP A 57 4.23 -0.77 -20.68
CA ASP A 57 4.65 -0.92 -22.08
C ASP A 57 3.42 -1.13 -22.99
N SER A 58 3.63 -1.13 -24.32
CA SER A 58 2.55 -1.30 -25.31
C SER A 58 1.82 -2.64 -25.24
N GLU A 59 2.49 -3.67 -24.73
CA GLU A 59 1.96 -5.03 -24.61
C GLU A 59 1.34 -5.31 -23.25
N ASP A 60 1.38 -4.35 -22.32
CA ASP A 60 0.84 -4.52 -20.97
C ASP A 60 -0.67 -4.20 -20.91
N GLY A 61 -1.40 -4.98 -20.10
CA GLY A 61 -2.81 -4.77 -19.83
C GLY A 61 -3.04 -4.02 -18.53
N LEU A 62 -3.94 -3.03 -18.53
CA LEU A 62 -4.42 -2.34 -17.33
C LEU A 62 -5.95 -2.24 -17.34
N LEU A 63 -6.57 -2.67 -16.24
CA LEU A 63 -7.99 -2.52 -15.97
C LEU A 63 -8.19 -1.65 -14.73
N ILE A 64 -8.93 -0.56 -14.85
CA ILE A 64 -9.37 0.27 -13.73
C ILE A 64 -10.90 0.29 -13.72
N GLN A 65 -11.50 -0.29 -12.67
CA GLN A 65 -12.95 -0.33 -12.51
C GLN A 65 -13.34 0.28 -11.17
N GLN A 66 -14.29 1.21 -11.17
CA GLN A 66 -14.91 1.63 -9.91
C GLN A 66 -15.78 0.48 -9.39
N VAL A 67 -15.56 0.09 -8.13
CA VAL A 67 -16.25 -1.03 -7.49
C VAL A 67 -16.86 -0.61 -6.16
N GLU A 68 -17.83 -1.38 -5.71
CA GLU A 68 -18.35 -1.28 -4.35
C GLU A 68 -17.39 -1.97 -3.36
N SER A 69 -17.56 -1.68 -2.07
CA SER A 69 -16.66 -2.14 -1.01
C SER A 69 -16.80 -3.63 -0.66
N ASN A 70 -17.80 -4.32 -1.20
CA ASN A 70 -18.09 -5.71 -0.85
C ASN A 70 -17.47 -6.67 -1.88
N ALA A 71 -16.72 -7.65 -1.39
CA ALA A 71 -16.14 -8.72 -2.20
C ALA A 71 -16.27 -10.06 -1.46
N VAL A 72 -16.62 -11.12 -2.19
CA VAL A 72 -16.54 -12.49 -1.69
C VAL A 72 -15.12 -12.98 -1.92
N MET A 73 -14.48 -13.50 -0.87
CA MET A 73 -13.09 -13.92 -0.90
C MET A 73 -12.95 -15.34 -0.37
N LEU A 74 -12.09 -16.12 -1.00
CA LEU A 74 -11.70 -17.46 -0.55
C LEU A 74 -10.17 -17.52 -0.50
N ASN A 75 -9.60 -17.97 0.61
CA ASN A 75 -8.15 -18.09 0.83
C ASN A 75 -7.36 -16.77 0.67
N THR A 76 -8.04 -15.62 0.68
CA THR A 76 -7.44 -14.28 0.66
C THR A 76 -8.23 -13.32 1.54
N ALA A 77 -7.67 -12.14 1.80
CA ALA A 77 -8.31 -11.10 2.59
C ALA A 77 -7.89 -9.70 2.12
N LEU A 78 -8.78 -8.73 2.27
CA LEU A 78 -8.47 -7.31 2.05
C LEU A 78 -7.76 -6.74 3.27
N ARG A 79 -6.44 -6.64 3.20
CA ARG A 79 -5.62 -5.91 4.17
C ARG A 79 -5.34 -4.50 3.67
N TRP A 80 -6.01 -3.53 4.28
CA TRP A 80 -5.89 -2.13 3.92
C TRP A 80 -4.67 -1.49 4.58
N PHE A 81 -3.85 -0.85 3.76
CA PHE A 81 -2.75 0.00 4.15
C PHE A 81 -3.13 1.44 3.88
N LYS A 82 -2.81 2.35 4.80
CA LYS A 82 -3.03 3.78 4.63
C LYS A 82 -1.73 4.46 4.22
N LYS A 83 -1.82 5.38 3.27
CA LYS A 83 -0.70 6.27 2.93
C LYS A 83 -0.35 7.07 4.17
N ARG A 84 0.93 7.03 4.58
CA ARG A 84 1.42 7.81 5.73
C ARG A 84 1.29 9.29 5.38
N ARG A 85 0.32 9.98 5.98
CA ARG A 85 0.28 11.45 5.94
C ARG A 85 1.51 11.96 6.69
N GLN A 86 2.32 12.80 6.03
CA GLN A 86 3.46 13.47 6.65
C GLN A 86 3.04 14.58 7.64
N ASP A 87 1.74 14.84 7.80
CA ASP A 87 1.20 15.90 8.67
C ASP A 87 1.18 15.56 10.17
N ALA A 88 1.91 14.53 10.60
CA ALA A 88 2.14 14.24 12.02
C ALA A 88 3.64 14.27 12.32
N ALA A 89 4.29 15.40 12.03
CA ALA A 89 5.55 15.77 12.66
C ALA A 89 5.30 16.17 14.12
N GLY A 90 4.85 15.21 14.94
CA GLY A 90 5.14 15.22 16.38
C GLY A 90 6.59 14.75 16.58
N PRO A 91 7.31 15.21 17.61
CA PRO A 91 8.72 14.89 17.78
C PRO A 91 8.95 13.39 17.79
N ALA A 92 9.90 12.93 16.99
CA ALA A 92 10.25 11.53 16.81
C ALA A 92 10.81 10.93 18.11
N THR A 93 9.95 10.34 18.94
CA THR A 93 10.33 9.46 20.05
C THR A 93 9.96 8.02 19.72
N ASN A 94 10.57 7.47 18.66
CA ASN A 94 10.57 6.03 18.40
C ASN A 94 11.70 5.32 19.19
N VAL A 95 11.91 5.70 20.45
CA VAL A 95 12.83 5.01 21.36
C VAL A 95 11.99 4.14 22.28
N VAL A 96 11.97 2.83 22.01
CA VAL A 96 11.47 1.84 22.98
C VAL A 96 12.65 1.49 23.89
N ALA A 97 12.76 2.16 25.04
CA ALA A 97 13.70 1.78 26.08
C ALA A 97 13.13 0.59 26.87
N PHE A 98 13.78 -0.57 26.78
CA PHE A 98 13.48 -1.69 27.66
C PHE A 98 14.01 -1.39 29.07
N PRO A 99 13.27 -1.67 30.15
CA PRO A 99 13.78 -1.49 31.50
C PRO A 99 14.96 -2.44 31.72
N VAL A 100 16.13 -1.88 32.03
CA VAL A 100 17.31 -2.65 32.45
C VAL A 100 17.04 -3.18 33.86
N PRO A 101 17.06 -4.51 34.10
CA PRO A 101 16.96 -5.05 35.45
C PRO A 101 18.14 -4.55 36.29
N ALA A 102 17.88 -4.04 37.49
CA ALA A 102 18.92 -3.64 38.42
C ALA A 102 19.78 -4.87 38.77
N LEU A 103 21.04 -4.86 38.36
CA LEU A 103 22.03 -5.85 38.79
C LEU A 103 22.28 -5.66 40.30
N PRO A 104 22.18 -6.72 41.12
CA PRO A 104 22.48 -6.62 42.54
C PRO A 104 23.95 -6.26 42.74
N GLU A 105 24.19 -5.25 43.59
CA GLU A 105 25.53 -4.78 43.96
C GLU A 105 26.39 -5.95 44.43
N ALA A 106 27.51 -6.18 43.75
CA ALA A 106 28.52 -7.12 44.20
C ALA A 106 29.09 -6.62 45.53
N LYS A 107 28.70 -7.29 46.62
CA LYS A 107 29.30 -7.10 47.94
C LYS A 107 30.76 -7.51 47.85
N ALA A 108 31.67 -6.54 47.83
CA ALA A 108 33.10 -6.80 48.01
C ALA A 108 33.31 -7.29 49.45
N ALA A 109 34.03 -8.42 49.57
CA ALA A 109 34.46 -9.02 50.83
C ALA A 109 35.71 -8.32 51.38
#